data_AF-A0A920R4Z9-F1
#
_entry.id   AF-A0A920R4Z9-F1
#
_cell.length_a   1.000
_cell.length_b   1.000
_cell.length_c   1.000
_cell.angle_alpha   90.00
_cell.angle_beta   90.00
_cell.angle_gamma   90.00
#
_symmetry.space_group_name_H-M   'P 1'
#
loop_
_entity.id
_entity.type
_entity.pdbx_description
1 polymer ?
#
loop_
_entity_poly.entity_id
_entity_poly.type
_entity_poly.pdbx_seq_one_letter_code
_entity_poly.pdbx_strand_id
1 'polypeptide(L)'
;MNRYLTFLGLIGAAISLQSPVQSHHAFSSEFDINKPIRLQGVITRMEWVNPHSWLHMTATLEDGSTEDWMLEGGTPNTLLRQGINASNFVAWN
;
A
#
# COMPACT_ATOMS: atom_id res chain seq x y z
N MET A 1 -22.95 -49.37 3.66
CA MET A 1 -21.54 -48.98 3.41
C MET A 1 -21.44 -47.99 2.25
N ASN A 2 -21.98 -48.29 1.06
CA ASN A 2 -21.82 -47.45 -0.14
C ASN A 2 -22.34 -46.01 -0.03
N ARG A 3 -23.50 -45.76 0.60
CA ARG A 3 -24.06 -44.40 0.71
C ARG A 3 -23.19 -43.40 1.49
N TYR A 4 -22.45 -43.87 2.49
CA TYR A 4 -21.54 -43.02 3.27
C TYR A 4 -20.25 -42.74 2.50
N LEU A 5 -19.76 -43.71 1.72
CA LEU A 5 -18.60 -43.54 0.86
C LEU A 5 -18.90 -42.57 -0.29
N THR A 6 -20.09 -42.66 -0.89
CA THR A 6 -20.54 -41.68 -1.89
C THR A 6 -20.66 -40.28 -1.29
N PHE A 7 -21.21 -40.17 -0.07
CA PHE A 7 -21.35 -38.88 0.60
C PHE A 7 -19.99 -38.25 0.94
N LEU A 8 -19.04 -39.05 1.45
CA LEU A 8 -17.66 -38.61 1.70
C LEU A 8 -16.93 -38.23 0.41
N GLY A 9 -17.16 -38.98 -0.68
CA GLY A 9 -16.62 -38.65 -2.00
C GLY A 9 -17.14 -37.31 -2.54
N LEU A 10 -18.44 -37.01 -2.36
CA LEU A 10 -19.04 -35.74 -2.77
C LEU A 10 -18.51 -34.55 -1.94
N ILE A 11 -18.31 -34.73 -0.64
CA ILE A 11 -17.69 -33.70 0.21
C ILE A 11 -16.24 -33.44 -0.21
N GLY A 12 -15.47 -34.51 -0.45
CA GLY A 12 -14.08 -34.39 -0.92
C GLY A 12 -13.98 -33.67 -2.27
N ALA A 13 -14.85 -34.01 -3.22
CA ALA A 13 -14.94 -33.33 -4.50
C ALA A 13 -15.31 -31.84 -4.35
N ALA A 14 -16.26 -31.50 -3.47
CA ALA A 14 -16.66 -30.11 -3.23
C ALA A 14 -15.52 -29.27 -2.62
N ILE A 15 -14.72 -29.84 -1.72
CA ILE A 15 -13.55 -29.15 -1.13
C ILE A 15 -12.45 -28.92 -2.17
N SER A 16 -12.26 -29.86 -3.10
CA SER A 16 -11.23 -29.74 -4.15
C SER A 16 -11.53 -28.67 -5.21
N LEU A 17 -12.76 -28.13 -5.25
CA LEU A 17 -13.16 -27.07 -6.18
C LEU A 17 -12.88 -25.65 -5.64
N GLN A 18 -12.22 -25.50 -4.50
CA GLN A 18 -11.84 -24.18 -4.00
C GLN A 18 -10.72 -23.58 -4.86
N SER A 19 -11.04 -22.51 -5.58
CA SER A 19 -10.02 -21.69 -6.26
C SER A 19 -9.32 -20.81 -5.22
N PRO A 20 -7.98 -20.72 -5.22
CA PRO A 20 -7.29 -19.77 -4.36
C PRO A 20 -7.76 -18.36 -4.72
N VAL A 21 -8.30 -17.64 -3.73
CA VAL A 21 -8.61 -16.22 -3.89
C VAL A 21 -7.30 -15.48 -3.67
N GLN A 22 -6.72 -14.97 -4.74
CA GLN A 22 -5.57 -14.08 -4.68
C GLN A 22 -6.05 -12.71 -4.19
N SER A 23 -5.84 -12.39 -2.92
CA SER A 23 -5.95 -11.02 -2.43
C SER A 23 -4.79 -10.19 -2.99
N HIS A 24 -5.02 -9.46 -4.07
CA HIS A 24 -4.09 -8.44 -4.54
C HIS A 24 -4.48 -7.11 -3.89
N HIS A 25 -3.62 -6.56 -3.04
CA HIS A 25 -3.75 -5.20 -2.49
C HIS A 25 -3.59 -4.21 -3.65
N ALA A 26 -4.71 -3.84 -4.28
CA ALA A 26 -4.71 -2.89 -5.38
C ALA A 26 -4.64 -1.46 -4.83
N PHE A 27 -3.74 -0.64 -5.36
CA PHE A 27 -3.66 0.79 -5.06
C PHE A 27 -5.02 1.49 -5.20
N SER A 28 -5.81 1.09 -6.21
CA SER A 28 -7.15 1.61 -6.48
C SER A 28 -8.19 1.30 -5.40
N SER A 29 -7.90 0.37 -4.48
CA SER A 29 -8.78 0.07 -3.34
C SER A 29 -8.71 1.16 -2.28
N GLU A 30 -7.59 1.86 -2.19
CA GLU A 30 -7.32 2.87 -1.15
C GLU A 30 -7.29 4.29 -1.73
N PHE A 31 -6.85 4.45 -2.99
CA PHE A 31 -6.67 5.75 -3.63
C PHE A 31 -7.40 5.86 -4.97
N ASP A 32 -8.03 7.02 -5.22
CA ASP A 32 -8.65 7.34 -6.50
C ASP A 32 -7.66 8.13 -7.38
N ILE A 33 -7.11 7.47 -8.41
CA ILE A 33 -6.15 8.08 -9.34
C ILE A 33 -6.72 9.30 -10.09
N ASN A 34 -8.05 9.43 -10.17
CA ASN A 34 -8.71 10.54 -10.86
C ASN A 34 -8.94 11.76 -9.96
N LYS A 35 -8.57 11.68 -8.68
CA LYS A 35 -8.72 12.77 -7.71
C LYS A 35 -7.38 13.15 -7.09
N PRO A 36 -6.42 13.67 -7.89
CA PRO A 36 -5.16 14.12 -7.34
C PRO A 36 -5.37 15.33 -6.43
N ILE A 37 -4.64 15.35 -5.32
CA ILE A 37 -4.50 16.54 -4.47
C ILE A 37 -3.10 17.10 -4.61
N ARG A 38 -2.95 18.42 -4.39
CA ARG A 38 -1.64 19.07 -4.37
C ARG A 38 -1.34 19.48 -2.94
N LEU A 39 -0.26 18.92 -2.39
CA LEU A 39 0.28 19.28 -1.09
C LEU A 39 1.56 20.08 -1.28
N GLN A 40 1.70 21.17 -0.53
CA GLN A 40 2.93 21.95 -0.45
C GLN A 40 3.25 22.18 1.02
N GLY A 41 4.51 21.99 1.39
CA GLY A 41 4.89 22.06 2.79
C GLY A 41 6.29 21.52 3.05
N VAL A 42 6.60 21.32 4.32
CA VAL A 42 7.91 20.86 4.78
C VAL A 42 7.87 19.35 4.98
N ILE A 43 8.78 18.63 4.34
CA ILE A 43 8.99 17.20 4.60
C ILE A 43 9.64 17.06 5.99
N THR A 44 9.01 16.28 6.85
CA THR A 44 9.43 16.12 8.25
C THR A 44 10.14 14.80 8.51
N ARG A 45 9.80 13.73 7.77
CA ARG A 45 10.38 12.40 7.94
C ARG A 45 10.17 11.53 6.70
N MET A 46 11.10 10.62 6.45
CA MET A 46 10.96 9.54 5.47
C MET A 46 11.19 8.19 6.14
N GLU A 47 10.27 7.24 5.94
CA GLU A 47 10.35 5.87 6.45
C GLU A 47 10.56 4.89 5.30
N TRP A 48 11.69 4.20 5.32
CA TRP A 48 12.09 3.23 4.29
C TRP A 48 11.72 1.81 4.71
N VAL A 49 10.42 1.53 4.80
CA VAL A 49 9.91 0.23 5.23
C VAL A 49 9.27 -0.54 4.07
N ASN A 50 9.27 -1.88 4.16
CA ASN A 50 8.67 -2.79 3.18
C ASN A 50 7.36 -3.36 3.80
N PRO A 51 6.22 -3.39 3.08
CA PRO A 51 6.05 -3.19 1.63
C PRO A 51 5.87 -1.75 1.15
N HIS A 52 5.55 -0.81 2.03
CA HIS A 52 5.30 0.58 1.65
C HIS A 52 6.20 1.53 2.43
N SER A 53 6.95 2.35 1.70
CA SER A 53 7.67 3.47 2.32
C SER A 53 6.74 4.65 2.55
N TRP A 54 7.02 5.49 3.54
CA TRP A 54 6.14 6.60 3.93
C TRP A 54 6.89 7.93 4.00
N LEU A 55 6.34 8.95 3.35
CA LEU A 55 6.80 10.33 3.45
C LEU A 55 5.87 11.12 4.38
N HIS A 56 6.43 11.73 5.40
CA HIS A 56 5.70 12.61 6.31
C HIS A 56 5.99 14.06 5.97
N MET A 57 4.97 14.90 6.00
CA MET A 57 5.12 16.33 5.81
C MET A 57 4.10 17.13 6.61
N THR A 58 4.45 18.37 6.91
CA THR A 58 3.50 19.39 7.35
C THR A 58 3.12 20.21 6.13
N ALA A 59 1.91 20.01 5.63
CA ALA A 59 1.33 20.74 4.51
C ALA A 59 0.81 22.10 4.97
N THR A 60 0.97 23.12 4.14
CA THR A 60 0.38 24.45 4.30
C THR A 60 -0.82 24.55 3.38
N LEU A 61 -1.98 24.86 3.95
CA LEU A 61 -3.24 25.05 3.24
C LEU A 61 -3.35 26.46 2.66
N GLU A 62 -4.33 26.67 1.77
CA GLU A 62 -4.56 27.96 1.11
C GLU A 62 -4.91 29.09 2.10
N ASP A 63 -5.52 28.75 3.24
CA ASP A 63 -5.87 29.68 4.31
C ASP A 63 -4.68 29.99 5.26
N GLY A 64 -3.51 29.41 5.00
CA GLY A 64 -2.30 29.57 5.81
C GLY A 64 -2.24 28.67 7.04
N SER A 65 -3.25 27.85 7.31
CA SER A 65 -3.18 26.81 8.34
C SER A 65 -2.31 25.63 7.89
N THR A 66 -1.99 24.74 8.82
CA THR A 66 -1.13 23.58 8.55
C THR A 66 -1.77 22.27 8.97
N GLU A 67 -1.49 21.23 8.19
CA GLU A 67 -1.92 19.85 8.47
C GLU A 67 -0.75 18.88 8.33
N ASP A 68 -0.71 17.86 9.18
CA ASP A 68 0.27 16.78 9.05
C ASP A 68 -0.27 15.68 8.14
N TRP A 69 0.56 15.28 7.17
CA TRP A 69 0.23 14.30 6.14
C TRP A 69 1.23 13.16 6.11
N MET A 70 0.71 11.97 5.83
CA MET A 70 1.49 10.78 5.50
C MET A 70 1.16 10.35 4.08
N LEU A 71 2.19 10.26 3.24
CA LEU A 71 2.06 9.87 1.84
C LEU A 71 2.67 8.49 1.67
N GLU A 72 1.85 7.56 1.18
CA GLU A 72 2.29 6.20 0.88
C GLU A 72 3.08 6.16 -0.43
N GLY A 73 4.22 5.48 -0.40
CA GLY A 73 5.03 5.14 -1.55
C GLY A 73 5.14 3.63 -1.76
N GLY A 74 5.77 3.25 -2.87
CA GLY A 74 6.10 1.85 -3.12
C GLY A 74 7.19 1.32 -2.19
N THR A 75 7.62 0.08 -2.43
CA THR A 75 8.73 -0.53 -1.68
C THR A 75 10.02 0.31 -1.77
N PRO A 76 10.92 0.24 -0.77
CA PRO A 76 12.19 0.97 -0.80
C PRO A 76 13.00 0.70 -2.09
N ASN A 77 12.99 -0.55 -2.55
CA ASN A 77 13.68 -0.93 -3.79
C ASN A 77 13.07 -0.28 -5.04
N THR A 78 11.74 -0.13 -5.09
CA THR A 78 11.09 0.57 -6.21
C THR A 78 11.48 2.04 -6.23
N LEU A 79 11.43 2.70 -5.09
CA LEU A 79 11.84 4.11 -4.96
C LEU A 79 13.31 4.30 -5.31
N LEU A 80 14.19 3.41 -4.83
CA LEU A 80 15.62 3.45 -5.15
C LEU A 80 15.89 3.34 -6.65
N ARG A 81 15.19 2.42 -7.36
CA ARG A 81 15.28 2.29 -8.82
C ARG A 81 14.75 3.51 -9.56
N GLN A 82 13.86 4.29 -8.94
CA GLN A 82 13.37 5.57 -9.45
C GLN A 82 14.29 6.75 -9.09
N GLY A 83 15.43 6.49 -8.43
CA GLY A 83 16.40 7.51 -8.04
C GLY A 83 16.08 8.20 -6.71
N ILE A 84 15.02 7.77 -6.01
CA ILE A 84 14.64 8.30 -4.71
C ILE A 84 15.26 7.42 -3.62
N ASN A 85 16.19 7.98 -2.85
CA ASN A 85 16.90 7.29 -1.79
C ASN A 85 17.09 8.21 -0.58
N ALA A 86 17.53 7.64 0.55
CA ALA A 86 17.66 8.38 1.81
C ALA A 86 18.56 9.63 1.73
N SER A 87 19.56 9.64 0.84
CA SER A 87 20.43 10.81 0.66
C SER A 87 19.71 12.00 0.02
N ASN A 88 18.56 11.79 -0.64
CA ASN A 88 17.76 12.89 -1.17
C ASN A 88 17.03 13.68 -0.06
N PHE A 89 16.94 13.12 1.15
CA PHE A 89 16.23 13.72 2.29
C PHE A 89 17.18 14.07 3.44
N VAL A 90 18.47 14.27 3.15
CA VAL A 90 19.40 14.79 4.16
C VAL A 90 18.93 16.19 4.52
N ALA A 91 18.45 16.34 5.77
CA ALA A 91 18.27 17.65 6.37
C ALA A 91 19.61 18.37 6.26
N TRP A 92 19.64 19.51 5.57
CA TRP A 92 20.78 20.40 5.56
C TRP A 92 21.08 20.73 7.03
N ASN A 93 22.18 20.15 7.53
CA ASN A 93 22.75 20.46 8.83
C ASN A 93 23.95 21.37 8.59
#